data_AF-A0AAP5Z0K6-F1
#
_entry.id   AF-A0AAP5Z0K6-F1
#
_cell.length_a   1.000
_cell.length_b   1.000
_cell.length_c   1.000
_cell.angle_alpha   90.00
_cell.angle_beta   90.00
_cell.angle_gamma   90.00
#
_symmetry.space_group_name_H-M   'P 1'
#
loop_
_entity.id
_entity.type
_entity.pdbx_description
1 polymer ?
#
loop_
_entity_poly.entity_id
_entity_poly.type
_entity_poly.pdbx_seq_one_letter_code
_entity_poly.pdbx_strand_id
1 'polypeptide(L)'
;TIVLSTNQDRQIERIFKSLEDTVIRNGEAMPAAELELPVRLEVTEPPALSSGELVTVPVSVFDPDLRTMQQQAAPDSAWNSLEDYPQPLQYVEKQIQVLQSDGKFYLANERVKQVDALALLPTPAVGAEPVRDTSSILPPEGVQSFADVKAMQSAQLGDNAFLQLMAFYHLDNSLQYLSSLSYDLFEEPLRFDGRGLALDNSSYYTGSRALMLGIGGVSPDAADADVILHELGHGIHYQIVPDWAYGHTGAIGEGVG
;
A
#
# COMPACT_ATOMS: atom_id res chain seq x y z
N THR A 1 1.54 26.36 8.45
CA THR A 1 2.88 25.77 8.73
C THR A 1 4.02 26.54 8.05
N ILE A 2 5.23 26.54 8.62
CA ILE A 2 6.46 27.05 7.97
C ILE A 2 7.39 25.87 7.71
N VAL A 3 7.69 25.61 6.43
CA VAL A 3 8.65 24.59 5.99
C VAL A 3 9.91 25.29 5.48
N LEU A 4 11.06 24.77 5.90
CA LEU A 4 12.36 25.34 5.61
C LEU A 4 13.27 24.24 5.07
N SER A 5 13.63 24.35 3.80
CA SER A 5 14.53 23.40 3.16
C SER A 5 15.95 23.94 3.20
N THR A 6 16.90 23.10 3.63
CA THR A 6 18.32 23.42 3.62
C THR A 6 19.09 22.50 2.70
N ASN A 7 20.20 22.99 2.15
CA ASN A 7 21.15 22.12 1.44
C ASN A 7 22.02 21.32 2.43
N GLN A 8 22.90 20.49 1.87
CA GLN A 8 23.83 19.67 2.65
C GLN A 8 24.75 20.50 3.56
N ASP A 9 24.96 21.78 3.24
CA ASP A 9 25.73 22.74 4.04
C ASP A 9 24.87 23.53 5.05
N ARG A 10 23.61 23.11 5.25
CA ARG A 10 22.60 23.74 6.13
C ARG A 10 22.24 25.18 5.76
N GLN A 11 22.49 25.59 4.51
CA GLN A 11 22.04 26.89 4.02
C GLN A 11 20.59 26.79 3.57
N ILE A 12 19.81 27.82 3.89
CA ILE A 12 18.39 27.88 3.53
C ILE A 12 18.27 28.12 2.03
N GLU A 13 17.66 27.19 1.31
CA GLU A 13 17.42 27.32 -0.12
C GLU A 13 15.99 27.74 -0.44
N ARG A 14 15.02 27.30 0.40
CA ARG A 14 13.60 27.61 0.21
C ARG A 14 12.91 27.81 1.54
N ILE A 15 12.01 28.78 1.57
CA ILE A 15 11.08 29.01 2.69
C ILE A 15 9.68 28.98 2.12
N PHE A 16 8.88 28.02 2.57
CA PHE A 16 7.46 27.97 2.29
C PHE A 16 6.68 28.33 3.55
N LYS A 17 5.68 29.20 3.41
CA LYS A 17 4.81 29.62 4.51
C LYS A 17 3.36 29.55 4.05
N SER A 18 2.62 28.59 4.57
CA SER A 18 1.15 28.63 4.52
C SER A 18 0.62 29.31 5.77
N LEU A 19 -0.16 30.38 5.59
CA LEU A 19 -0.78 31.17 6.66
C LEU A 19 -2.15 30.64 7.07
N GLU A 20 -2.80 29.85 6.21
CA GLU A 20 -4.06 29.18 6.49
C GLU A 20 -3.97 27.76 5.91
N ASP A 21 -4.23 26.76 6.75
CA ASP A 21 -4.18 25.33 6.39
C ASP A 21 -5.44 24.93 5.59
N THR A 22 -5.98 25.86 4.78
CA THR A 22 -7.25 25.72 4.08
C THR A 22 -7.10 26.05 2.60
N VAL A 23 -7.78 25.29 1.76
CA VAL A 23 -8.03 25.58 0.35
C VAL A 23 -9.51 25.90 0.18
N ILE A 24 -9.81 26.92 -0.63
CA ILE A 24 -11.19 27.25 -0.95
C ILE A 24 -11.67 26.34 -2.09
N ARG A 25 -12.58 25.42 -1.78
CA ARG A 25 -13.28 24.59 -2.79
C ARG A 25 -14.76 24.98 -2.80
N ASN A 26 -15.29 25.32 -3.97
CA ASN A 26 -16.69 25.77 -4.14
C ASN A 26 -17.12 26.92 -3.22
N GLY A 27 -16.19 27.80 -2.83
CA GLY A 27 -16.47 28.93 -1.94
C GLY A 27 -16.42 28.61 -0.46
N GLU A 28 -16.14 27.36 -0.08
CA GLU A 28 -15.96 26.95 1.31
C GLU A 28 -14.48 26.71 1.63
N ALA A 29 -14.02 27.23 2.77
CA ALA A 29 -12.68 26.95 3.28
C ALA A 29 -12.67 25.53 3.85
N MET A 30 -11.99 24.62 3.17
CA MET A 30 -11.78 23.25 3.62
C MET A 30 -10.32 23.08 4.02
N PRO A 31 -9.99 22.27 5.04
CA PRO A 31 -8.62 21.83 5.25
C PRO A 31 -8.06 21.30 3.92
N ALA A 32 -6.85 21.70 3.55
CA ALA A 32 -6.22 21.07 2.40
C ALA A 32 -6.11 19.56 2.70
N ALA A 33 -6.63 18.70 1.82
CA ALA A 33 -6.53 17.24 1.99
C ALA A 33 -5.05 16.79 2.17
N GLU A 34 -4.18 17.57 1.54
CA GLU A 34 -2.73 17.72 1.66
C GLU A 34 -2.17 17.93 3.09
N LEU A 35 -3.01 18.29 4.05
CA LEU A 35 -2.67 18.49 5.45
C LEU A 35 -3.40 17.47 6.33
N GLU A 36 -3.54 16.23 5.85
CA GLU A 36 -3.99 15.13 6.69
C GLU A 36 -3.08 15.05 7.92
N LEU A 37 -3.69 15.32 9.09
CA LEU A 37 -3.02 15.09 10.35
C LEU A 37 -2.61 13.62 10.42
N PRO A 38 -1.42 13.28 10.95
CA PRO A 38 -0.96 11.92 11.01
C PRO A 38 -2.03 11.00 11.59
N VAL A 39 -2.50 10.05 10.79
CA VAL A 39 -3.40 9.00 11.26
C VAL A 39 -2.53 7.84 11.71
N ARG A 40 -2.78 7.35 12.93
CA ARG A 40 -2.17 6.11 13.41
C ARG A 40 -3.04 4.94 12.99
N LEU A 41 -2.42 3.79 12.78
CA LEU A 41 -3.09 2.57 12.38
C LEU A 41 -2.96 1.54 13.51
N GLU A 42 -4.10 1.01 13.93
CA GLU A 42 -4.16 -0.15 14.79
C GLU A 42 -4.20 -1.41 13.91
N VAL A 43 -3.28 -2.35 14.13
CA VAL A 43 -3.12 -3.54 13.30
C VAL A 43 -2.84 -4.79 14.11
N THR A 44 -3.14 -5.95 13.52
CA THR A 44 -2.49 -7.21 13.88
C THR A 44 -1.25 -7.41 13.00
N GLU A 45 -0.13 -7.81 13.60
CA GLU A 45 1.13 -8.08 12.90
C GLU A 45 1.41 -9.59 12.81
N PRO A 46 2.21 -10.04 11.80
CA PRO A 46 2.67 -11.41 11.71
C PRO A 46 3.69 -11.69 12.83
N PRO A 47 4.06 -12.96 13.06
CA PRO A 47 5.18 -13.28 13.94
C PRO A 47 6.45 -12.51 13.56
N ALA A 48 7.28 -12.18 14.56
CA ALA A 48 8.53 -11.50 14.32
C ALA A 48 9.47 -12.36 13.46
N LEU A 49 10.30 -11.74 12.62
CA LEU A 49 11.25 -12.50 11.79
C LEU A 49 12.19 -13.40 12.62
N SER A 50 12.46 -13.04 13.88
CA SER A 50 13.26 -13.83 14.83
C SER A 50 12.58 -15.09 15.35
N SER A 51 11.27 -15.29 15.11
CA SER A 51 10.53 -16.49 15.51
C SER A 51 10.61 -17.62 14.49
N GLY A 52 11.36 -17.44 13.40
CA GLY A 52 11.38 -18.38 12.29
C GLY A 52 12.56 -18.17 11.36
N GLU A 53 12.42 -18.64 10.12
CA GLU A 53 13.42 -18.51 9.07
C GLU A 53 12.80 -17.97 7.78
N LEU A 54 13.60 -17.27 6.98
CA LEU A 54 13.18 -16.78 5.67
C LEU A 54 13.41 -17.86 4.60
N VAL A 55 12.35 -18.22 3.89
CA VAL A 55 12.36 -19.25 2.85
C VAL A 55 11.86 -18.69 1.52
N THR A 56 12.46 -19.13 0.42
CA THR A 56 12.01 -18.74 -0.93
C THR A 56 11.00 -19.77 -1.43
N VAL A 57 9.83 -19.30 -1.86
CA VAL A 57 8.72 -20.14 -2.30
C VAL A 57 8.13 -19.61 -3.61
N PRO A 58 7.67 -20.51 -4.51
CA PRO A 58 6.95 -20.12 -5.71
C PRO A 58 5.50 -19.73 -5.39
N VAL A 59 4.98 -18.73 -6.10
CA VAL A 59 3.59 -18.25 -6.03
C VAL A 59 3.06 -17.89 -7.42
N SER A 60 1.75 -17.95 -7.59
CA SER A 60 1.06 -17.61 -8.84
C SER A 60 0.44 -16.22 -8.71
N VAL A 61 0.83 -15.27 -9.56
CA VAL A 61 0.35 -13.87 -9.52
C VAL A 61 -0.01 -13.37 -10.92
N PHE A 62 -0.70 -12.24 -11.01
CA PHE A 62 -0.76 -11.41 -12.21
C PHE A 62 0.44 -10.46 -12.26
N ASP A 63 0.94 -10.16 -13.45
CA ASP A 63 2.11 -9.30 -13.62
C ASP A 63 2.06 -8.51 -14.95
N PRO A 64 1.70 -7.21 -14.93
CA PRO A 64 1.17 -6.46 -13.77
C PRO A 64 -0.29 -6.81 -13.46
N ASP A 65 -1.11 -6.90 -14.50
CA ASP A 65 -2.53 -7.25 -14.48
C ASP A 65 -2.87 -8.18 -15.66
N LEU A 66 -4.08 -8.74 -15.66
CA LEU A 66 -4.54 -9.67 -16.69
C LEU A 66 -4.56 -9.07 -18.11
N ARG A 67 -5.06 -7.85 -18.29
CA ARG A 67 -5.22 -7.21 -19.60
C ARG A 67 -3.87 -6.87 -20.20
N THR A 68 -2.98 -6.25 -19.42
CA THR A 68 -1.64 -5.83 -19.89
C THR A 68 -0.76 -7.04 -20.18
N MET A 69 -0.72 -8.01 -19.26
CA MET A 69 0.07 -9.24 -19.43
C MET A 69 -0.36 -10.04 -20.66
N GLN A 70 -1.66 -10.09 -20.97
CA GLN A 70 -2.20 -10.78 -22.14
C GLN A 70 -2.24 -9.92 -23.41
N GLN A 71 -1.69 -8.70 -23.37
CA GLN A 71 -1.63 -7.76 -24.50
C GLN A 71 -2.99 -7.55 -25.18
N GLN A 72 -4.06 -7.51 -24.39
CA GLN A 72 -5.41 -7.33 -24.92
C GLN A 72 -5.60 -5.88 -25.41
N ALA A 73 -6.44 -5.70 -26.42
CA ALA A 73 -6.84 -4.38 -26.87
C ALA A 73 -7.59 -3.61 -25.76
N ALA A 74 -7.75 -2.30 -25.94
CA ALA A 74 -8.70 -1.55 -25.13
C ALA A 74 -10.12 -2.12 -25.34
N PRO A 75 -10.93 -2.26 -24.29
CA PRO A 75 -12.29 -2.77 -24.46
C PRO A 75 -13.19 -1.72 -25.12
N ASP A 76 -14.17 -2.17 -25.90
CA ASP A 76 -15.13 -1.28 -26.57
C ASP A 76 -16.07 -0.56 -25.59
N SER A 77 -16.19 -1.09 -24.36
CA SER A 77 -16.93 -0.51 -23.23
C SER A 77 -16.25 -0.87 -21.90
N ALA A 78 -16.59 -0.16 -20.82
CA ALA A 78 -16.08 -0.51 -19.49
C ALA A 78 -16.46 -1.94 -19.09
N TRP A 79 -15.51 -2.66 -18.49
CA TRP A 79 -15.74 -3.93 -17.81
C TRP A 79 -16.21 -3.64 -16.39
N ASN A 80 -17.38 -4.16 -16.01
CA ASN A 80 -18.03 -3.91 -14.72
C ASN A 80 -18.13 -5.16 -13.84
N SER A 81 -17.59 -6.28 -14.32
CA SER A 81 -17.45 -7.52 -13.58
C SER A 81 -16.31 -8.36 -14.17
N LEU A 82 -15.84 -9.35 -13.40
CA LEU A 82 -14.87 -10.33 -13.91
C LEU A 82 -15.41 -11.13 -15.11
N GLU A 83 -16.73 -11.29 -15.23
CA GLU A 83 -17.37 -11.99 -16.36
C GLU A 83 -17.22 -11.23 -17.68
N ASP A 84 -16.96 -9.92 -17.62
CA ASP A 84 -16.70 -9.10 -18.81
C ASP A 84 -15.29 -9.32 -19.38
N TYR A 85 -14.40 -9.98 -18.63
CA TYR A 85 -13.05 -10.30 -19.09
C TYR A 85 -13.09 -11.45 -20.11
N PRO A 86 -12.64 -11.22 -21.36
CA PRO A 86 -12.95 -12.14 -22.47
C PRO A 86 -12.04 -13.37 -22.55
N GLN A 87 -10.97 -13.43 -21.76
CA GLN A 87 -9.97 -14.49 -21.82
C GLN A 87 -9.95 -15.33 -20.54
N PRO A 88 -9.46 -16.58 -20.61
CA PRO A 88 -9.14 -17.33 -19.39
C PRO A 88 -8.11 -16.57 -18.53
N LEU A 89 -8.29 -16.65 -17.21
CA LEU A 89 -7.30 -16.12 -16.27
C LEU A 89 -5.97 -16.84 -16.46
N GLN A 90 -4.89 -16.07 -16.55
CA GLN A 90 -3.53 -16.58 -16.64
C GLN A 90 -2.75 -16.08 -15.43
N TYR A 91 -1.85 -16.92 -14.92
CA TYR A 91 -0.99 -16.60 -13.79
C TYR A 91 0.46 -16.83 -14.20
N VAL A 92 1.35 -16.04 -13.62
CA VAL A 92 2.80 -16.19 -13.78
C VAL A 92 3.38 -16.66 -12.45
N GLU A 93 4.23 -17.68 -12.53
CA GLU A 93 4.96 -18.16 -11.36
C GLU A 93 6.10 -17.19 -11.02
N LYS A 94 6.16 -16.78 -9.76
CA LYS A 94 7.19 -15.89 -9.21
C LYS A 94 7.75 -16.46 -7.92
N GLN A 95 9.02 -16.15 -7.65
CA GLN A 95 9.67 -16.53 -6.40
C GLN A 95 9.56 -15.38 -5.40
N ILE A 96 9.09 -15.67 -4.19
CA ILE A 96 9.03 -14.71 -3.09
C ILE A 96 9.75 -15.25 -1.86
N GLN A 97 10.36 -14.35 -1.08
CA GLN A 97 10.97 -14.70 0.21
C GLN A 97 9.98 -14.36 1.34
N VAL A 98 9.61 -15.37 2.13
CA VAL A 98 8.60 -15.28 3.19
C VAL A 98 9.10 -15.85 4.51
N LEU A 99 8.45 -15.50 5.62
CA LEU A 99 8.74 -16.03 6.95
C LEU A 99 8.04 -17.37 7.14
N GLN A 100 8.81 -18.41 7.46
CA GLN A 100 8.29 -19.67 8.00
C GLN A 100 8.45 -19.69 9.52
N SER A 101 7.34 -19.78 10.25
CA SER A 101 7.33 -19.81 11.73
C SER A 101 6.19 -20.70 12.22
N ASP A 102 6.44 -21.49 13.27
CA ASP A 102 5.48 -22.44 13.86
C ASP A 102 4.77 -23.35 12.83
N GLY A 103 5.50 -23.79 11.81
CA GLY A 103 4.98 -24.68 10.78
C GLY A 103 4.04 -24.01 9.77
N LYS A 104 3.95 -22.68 9.76
CA LYS A 104 3.16 -21.88 8.81
C LYS A 104 4.05 -20.89 8.06
N PHE A 105 3.53 -20.38 6.95
CA PHE A 105 4.18 -19.35 6.14
C PHE A 105 3.40 -18.04 6.26
N TYR A 106 4.13 -16.94 6.42
CA TYR A 106 3.61 -15.58 6.58
C TYR A 106 4.25 -14.66 5.55
N LEU A 107 3.46 -13.76 4.99
CA LEU A 107 3.90 -12.75 4.03
C LEU A 107 4.68 -11.64 4.75
N ALA A 108 5.89 -11.98 5.19
CA ALA A 108 6.79 -11.09 5.90
C ALA A 108 8.26 -11.41 5.58
N ASN A 109 9.06 -10.38 5.35
CA ASN A 109 10.51 -10.44 5.24
C ASN A 109 11.12 -9.11 5.71
N GLU A 110 12.42 -8.88 5.44
CA GLU A 110 13.13 -7.66 5.86
C GLU A 110 12.65 -6.38 5.17
N ARG A 111 11.92 -6.48 4.06
CA ARG A 111 11.48 -5.36 3.22
C ARG A 111 10.00 -5.07 3.35
N VAL A 112 9.16 -6.11 3.47
CA VAL A 112 7.69 -6.00 3.47
C VAL A 112 7.09 -6.95 4.50
N LYS A 113 6.00 -6.53 5.17
CA LYS A 113 5.19 -7.39 6.04
C LYS A 113 3.69 -7.11 5.92
N GLN A 114 2.90 -8.17 5.79
CA GLN A 114 1.45 -8.08 5.78
C GLN A 114 0.94 -7.82 7.20
N VAL A 115 0.01 -6.88 7.34
CA VAL A 115 -0.71 -6.57 8.57
C VAL A 115 -2.21 -6.64 8.29
N ASP A 116 -3.02 -6.88 9.32
CA ASP A 116 -4.48 -6.84 9.24
C ASP A 116 -4.96 -5.56 9.94
N ALA A 117 -5.54 -4.64 9.18
CA ALA A 117 -5.99 -3.34 9.69
C ALA A 117 -7.22 -3.50 10.60
N LEU A 118 -7.19 -2.89 11.79
CA LEU A 118 -8.27 -2.98 12.77
C LEU A 118 -9.04 -1.66 12.92
N ALA A 119 -8.34 -0.54 12.88
CA ALA A 119 -8.91 0.80 12.97
C ALA A 119 -7.89 1.87 12.55
N LEU A 120 -8.41 2.97 12.00
CA LEU A 120 -7.71 4.24 11.95
C LEU A 120 -7.90 4.98 13.27
N LEU A 121 -6.85 5.65 13.71
CA LEU A 121 -6.82 6.47 14.92
C LEU A 121 -6.43 7.89 14.50
N PRO A 122 -7.41 8.74 14.13
CA PRO A 122 -7.15 10.12 13.78
C PRO A 122 -6.47 10.86 14.93
N THR A 123 -5.62 11.84 14.60
CA THR A 123 -5.01 12.70 15.63
C THR A 123 -6.11 13.40 16.42
N PRO A 124 -6.22 13.20 17.75
CA PRO A 124 -7.27 13.81 18.54
C PRO A 124 -7.01 15.31 18.71
N ALA A 125 -8.07 16.05 19.03
CA ALA A 125 -7.93 17.43 19.53
C ALA A 125 -7.06 17.46 20.80
N VAL A 126 -6.40 18.60 21.06
CA VAL A 126 -5.54 18.76 22.25
C VAL A 126 -6.33 18.45 23.53
N GLY A 127 -5.89 17.44 24.27
CA GLY A 127 -6.52 16.99 25.52
C GLY A 127 -7.66 15.98 25.35
N ALA A 128 -7.94 15.51 24.12
CA ALA A 128 -8.86 14.42 23.85
C ALA A 128 -8.12 13.10 23.60
N GLU A 129 -8.80 11.98 23.87
CA GLU A 129 -8.31 10.65 23.54
C GLU A 129 -8.57 10.32 22.05
N PRO A 130 -7.69 9.56 21.38
CA PRO A 130 -7.93 9.06 20.04
C PRO A 130 -9.21 8.20 19.98
N VAL A 131 -10.02 8.40 18.94
CA VAL A 131 -11.22 7.60 18.70
C VAL A 131 -10.92 6.60 17.59
N ARG A 132 -11.30 5.34 17.80
CA ARG A 132 -11.20 4.29 16.78
C ARG A 132 -12.21 4.56 15.67
N ASP A 133 -11.73 4.70 14.45
CA ASP A 133 -12.52 4.74 13.23
C ASP A 133 -12.35 3.44 12.45
N THR A 134 -13.47 2.76 12.22
CA THR A 134 -13.55 1.48 11.50
C THR A 134 -14.41 1.59 10.24
N SER A 135 -14.90 2.79 9.92
CA SER A 135 -15.88 3.01 8.86
C SER A 135 -15.38 2.61 7.47
N SER A 136 -14.09 2.78 7.21
CA SER A 136 -13.44 2.46 5.94
C SER A 136 -12.62 1.16 5.99
N ILE A 137 -12.38 0.61 7.19
CA ILE A 137 -11.57 -0.58 7.39
C ILE A 137 -12.43 -1.83 7.14
N LEU A 138 -11.90 -2.79 6.41
CA LEU A 138 -12.57 -4.08 6.22
C LEU A 138 -12.70 -4.80 7.57
N PRO A 139 -13.81 -5.53 7.87
CA PRO A 139 -13.88 -6.33 9.08
C PRO A 139 -12.66 -7.24 9.23
N PRO A 140 -12.01 -7.29 10.42
CA PRO A 140 -10.73 -8.00 10.58
C PRO A 140 -10.79 -9.44 10.12
N GLU A 141 -9.88 -9.80 9.21
CA GLU A 141 -9.75 -11.16 8.67
C GLU A 141 -8.58 -11.92 9.32
N GLY A 142 -7.72 -11.20 10.04
CA GLY A 142 -6.47 -11.70 10.60
C GLY A 142 -5.33 -11.70 9.59
N VAL A 143 -4.10 -11.81 10.09
CA VAL A 143 -2.90 -11.92 9.27
C VAL A 143 -2.95 -13.22 8.45
N GLN A 144 -2.75 -13.11 7.14
CA GLN A 144 -2.73 -14.25 6.23
C GLN A 144 -1.59 -15.20 6.58
N SER A 145 -1.94 -16.46 6.81
CA SER A 145 -0.97 -17.55 6.98
C SER A 145 -1.30 -18.72 6.08
N PHE A 146 -0.28 -19.45 5.66
CA PHE A 146 -0.43 -20.63 4.81
C PHE A 146 0.10 -21.87 5.52
N ALA A 147 -0.60 -22.99 5.35
CA ALA A 147 -0.20 -24.26 5.96
C ALA A 147 1.03 -24.87 5.26
N ASP A 148 1.15 -24.66 3.95
CA ASP A 148 2.25 -25.16 3.13
C ASP A 148 2.42 -24.32 1.85
N VAL A 149 3.51 -24.57 1.12
CA VAL A 149 3.82 -23.93 -0.17
C VAL A 149 2.72 -24.18 -1.21
N LYS A 150 2.08 -25.36 -1.18
CA LYS A 150 1.03 -25.70 -2.15
C LYS A 150 -0.18 -24.80 -1.98
N ALA A 151 -0.56 -24.45 -0.74
CA ALA A 151 -1.64 -23.51 -0.44
C ALA A 151 -1.34 -22.11 -1.00
N MET A 152 -0.08 -21.66 -0.98
CA MET A 152 0.33 -20.39 -1.60
C MET A 152 0.24 -20.45 -3.12
N GLN A 153 0.73 -21.53 -3.74
CA GLN A 153 0.71 -21.70 -5.20
C GLN A 153 -0.70 -21.85 -5.77
N SER A 154 -1.64 -22.39 -4.98
CA SER A 154 -3.01 -22.65 -5.40
C SER A 154 -3.95 -21.45 -5.24
N ALA A 155 -3.52 -20.36 -4.59
CA ALA A 155 -4.35 -19.18 -4.43
C ALA A 155 -4.66 -18.55 -5.80
N GLN A 156 -5.93 -18.21 -6.03
CA GLN A 156 -6.42 -17.65 -7.29
C GLN A 156 -7.26 -16.40 -7.04
N LEU A 157 -7.50 -15.65 -8.11
CA LEU A 157 -8.42 -14.53 -8.08
C LEU A 157 -9.79 -15.00 -7.58
N GLY A 158 -10.28 -14.36 -6.51
CA GLY A 158 -11.46 -14.78 -5.74
C GLY A 158 -11.12 -15.26 -4.32
N ASP A 159 -9.88 -15.70 -4.08
CA ASP A 159 -9.37 -15.98 -2.74
C ASP A 159 -8.80 -14.71 -2.10
N ASN A 160 -9.11 -14.45 -0.83
CA ASN A 160 -8.50 -13.34 -0.09
C ASN A 160 -6.97 -13.42 -0.07
N ALA A 161 -6.44 -14.64 0.02
CA ALA A 161 -5.01 -14.91 0.03
C ALA A 161 -4.30 -14.48 -1.27
N PHE A 162 -4.98 -14.54 -2.41
CA PHE A 162 -4.41 -14.14 -3.70
C PHE A 162 -4.10 -12.64 -3.74
N LEU A 163 -5.00 -11.81 -3.21
CA LEU A 163 -4.82 -10.36 -3.13
C LEU A 163 -3.62 -9.99 -2.23
N GLN A 164 -3.45 -10.73 -1.13
CA GLN A 164 -2.30 -10.55 -0.25
C GLN A 164 -0.98 -10.96 -0.94
N LEU A 165 -1.00 -12.02 -1.75
CA LEU A 165 0.17 -12.47 -2.53
C LEU A 165 0.56 -11.49 -3.64
N MET A 166 -0.43 -10.92 -4.34
CA MET A 166 -0.23 -9.87 -5.34
C MET A 166 0.49 -8.66 -4.73
N ALA A 167 -0.05 -8.12 -3.64
CA ALA A 167 0.54 -7.00 -2.91
C ALA A 167 1.95 -7.33 -2.40
N PHE A 168 2.13 -8.50 -1.76
CA PHE A 168 3.45 -8.89 -1.27
C PHE A 168 4.49 -8.97 -2.39
N TYR A 169 4.19 -9.66 -3.49
CA TYR A 169 5.14 -9.85 -4.59
C TYR A 169 5.54 -8.51 -5.20
N HIS A 170 4.58 -7.67 -5.59
CA HIS A 170 4.86 -6.43 -6.31
C HIS A 170 5.58 -5.39 -5.44
N LEU A 171 5.23 -5.30 -4.15
CA LEU A 171 5.94 -4.44 -3.20
C LEU A 171 7.36 -4.94 -2.95
N ASP A 172 7.53 -6.24 -2.66
CA ASP A 172 8.84 -6.82 -2.34
C ASP A 172 9.80 -6.74 -3.54
N ASN A 173 9.29 -7.03 -4.74
CA ASN A 173 10.06 -6.96 -5.97
C ASN A 173 10.47 -5.51 -6.29
N SER A 174 9.58 -4.55 -6.08
CA SER A 174 9.86 -3.13 -6.34
C SER A 174 10.86 -2.54 -5.34
N LEU A 175 10.77 -2.90 -4.06
CA LEU A 175 11.76 -2.49 -3.06
C LEU A 175 13.13 -3.11 -3.34
N GLN A 176 13.20 -4.37 -3.79
CA GLN A 176 14.46 -4.96 -4.25
C GLN A 176 15.03 -4.21 -5.47
N TYR A 177 14.18 -3.79 -6.40
CA TYR A 177 14.60 -3.00 -7.54
C TYR A 177 15.16 -1.64 -7.10
N LEU A 178 14.52 -0.94 -6.17
CA LEU A 178 15.05 0.30 -5.59
C LEU A 178 16.42 0.11 -4.93
N SER A 179 16.59 -0.93 -4.12
CA SER A 179 17.89 -1.27 -3.53
C SER A 179 18.94 -1.58 -4.62
N SER A 180 18.56 -2.24 -5.72
CA SER A 180 19.46 -2.49 -6.85
C SER A 180 19.94 -1.20 -7.54
N LEU A 181 19.15 -0.14 -7.45
CA LEU A 181 19.47 1.21 -7.89
C LEU A 181 20.22 2.03 -6.82
N SER A 182 20.61 1.41 -5.70
CA SER A 182 21.25 2.03 -4.53
C SER A 182 20.36 3.00 -3.75
N TYR A 183 19.04 2.77 -3.75
CA TYR A 183 18.06 3.53 -2.97
C TYR A 183 17.45 2.67 -1.85
N ASP A 184 18.12 2.58 -0.71
CA ASP A 184 17.60 1.94 0.51
C ASP A 184 16.80 2.95 1.34
N LEU A 185 15.57 3.23 0.90
CA LEU A 185 14.75 4.34 1.44
C LEU A 185 13.96 3.99 2.70
N PHE A 186 13.67 2.70 2.92
CA PHE A 186 12.80 2.25 4.01
C PHE A 186 13.65 1.71 5.17
N GLU A 187 13.54 2.33 6.34
CA GLU A 187 14.28 1.93 7.55
C GLU A 187 13.69 0.69 8.25
N GLU A 188 12.43 0.39 7.96
CA GLU A 188 11.65 -0.71 8.53
C GLU A 188 10.85 -1.39 7.42
N PRO A 189 10.47 -2.67 7.57
CA PRO A 189 9.65 -3.36 6.58
C PRO A 189 8.35 -2.59 6.32
N LEU A 190 8.05 -2.32 5.05
CA LEU A 190 6.82 -1.69 4.62
C LEU A 190 5.63 -2.56 5.09
N ARG A 191 4.73 -1.95 5.85
CA ARG A 191 3.47 -2.58 6.24
C ARG A 191 2.48 -2.47 5.09
N PHE A 192 1.78 -3.56 4.79
CA PHE A 192 0.68 -3.52 3.83
C PHE A 192 -0.49 -4.39 4.27
N ASP A 193 -1.68 -4.07 3.77
CA ASP A 193 -2.84 -4.95 3.81
C ASP A 193 -3.49 -4.96 2.43
N GLY A 194 -3.43 -6.10 1.74
CA GLY A 194 -4.04 -6.30 0.43
C GLY A 194 -5.57 -6.18 0.42
N ARG A 195 -6.18 -6.12 1.60
CA ARG A 195 -7.64 -6.04 1.79
C ARG A 195 -8.00 -5.11 2.96
N GLY A 196 -7.17 -4.11 3.24
CA GLY A 196 -7.34 -3.28 4.44
C GLY A 196 -8.57 -2.37 4.40
N LEU A 197 -9.07 -2.00 3.21
CA LEU A 197 -10.18 -1.06 3.05
C LEU A 197 -11.42 -1.71 2.43
N ALA A 198 -12.60 -1.43 3.00
CA ALA A 198 -13.90 -1.87 2.47
C ALA A 198 -14.39 -1.05 1.27
N LEU A 199 -13.71 0.07 0.98
CA LEU A 199 -14.09 1.03 -0.05
C LEU A 199 -13.43 0.70 -1.40
N ASP A 200 -13.97 1.31 -2.46
CA ASP A 200 -13.37 1.39 -3.79
C ASP A 200 -12.31 2.51 -3.79
N ASN A 201 -11.27 2.29 -2.97
CA ASN A 201 -10.18 3.24 -2.75
C ASN A 201 -9.01 2.55 -2.06
N SER A 202 -7.80 2.97 -2.40
CA SER A 202 -6.54 2.55 -1.78
C SER A 202 -5.78 3.75 -1.23
N SER A 203 -4.89 3.52 -0.28
CA SER A 203 -4.09 4.61 0.33
C SER A 203 -2.80 4.13 0.99
N TYR A 204 -1.73 4.89 0.80
CA TYR A 204 -0.57 4.90 1.68
C TYR A 204 -0.75 5.92 2.82
N TYR A 205 -0.98 5.40 4.04
CA TYR A 205 -1.08 6.24 5.24
C TYR A 205 0.30 6.67 5.72
N THR A 206 0.73 7.87 5.32
CA THR A 206 2.05 8.44 5.65
C THR A 206 2.39 8.42 7.14
N GLY A 207 1.44 8.78 8.00
CA GLY A 207 1.62 8.77 9.47
C GLY A 207 1.86 7.37 10.06
N SER A 208 1.32 6.34 9.42
CA SER A 208 1.46 4.94 9.84
C SER A 208 2.48 4.15 9.03
N ARG A 209 2.98 4.74 7.93
CA ARG A 209 3.87 4.13 6.93
C ARG A 209 3.34 2.77 6.48
N ALA A 210 2.06 2.75 6.11
CA ALA A 210 1.35 1.52 5.81
C ALA A 210 0.44 1.69 4.59
N LEU A 211 0.48 0.71 3.70
CA LEU A 211 -0.27 0.68 2.43
C LEU A 211 -1.52 -0.18 2.60
N MET A 212 -2.70 0.39 2.42
CA MET A 212 -3.97 -0.33 2.56
C MET A 212 -4.70 -0.33 1.23
N LEU A 213 -5.05 -1.52 0.73
CA LEU A 213 -5.72 -1.69 -0.55
C LEU A 213 -7.23 -1.93 -0.36
N GLY A 214 -8.00 -1.33 -1.27
CA GLY A 214 -9.45 -1.44 -1.34
C GLY A 214 -9.93 -2.76 -1.93
N ILE A 215 -11.07 -3.23 -1.42
CA ILE A 215 -11.80 -4.35 -2.02
C ILE A 215 -13.12 -3.93 -2.67
N GLY A 216 -13.45 -2.63 -2.63
CA GLY A 216 -14.62 -2.09 -3.30
C GLY A 216 -14.46 -2.09 -4.82
N GLY A 217 -15.48 -1.57 -5.50
CA GLY A 217 -15.45 -1.46 -6.96
C GLY A 217 -15.74 -2.77 -7.69
N VAL A 218 -15.35 -2.81 -8.96
CA VAL A 218 -15.57 -3.94 -9.88
C VAL A 218 -14.60 -5.09 -9.61
N SER A 219 -13.36 -4.75 -9.27
CA SER A 219 -12.29 -5.67 -8.93
C SER A 219 -11.54 -5.11 -7.72
N PRO A 220 -11.10 -5.94 -6.78
CA PRO A 220 -10.24 -5.48 -5.70
C PRO A 220 -8.96 -4.84 -6.25
N ASP A 221 -8.55 -3.73 -5.67
CA ASP A 221 -7.41 -2.92 -6.11
C ASP A 221 -6.10 -3.73 -6.13
N ALA A 222 -5.93 -4.62 -5.16
CA ALA A 222 -4.77 -5.51 -5.07
C ALA A 222 -4.68 -6.55 -6.21
N ALA A 223 -5.65 -6.65 -7.11
CA ALA A 223 -5.57 -7.51 -8.29
C ALA A 223 -4.79 -6.86 -9.45
N ASP A 224 -4.44 -5.57 -9.33
CA ASP A 224 -3.71 -4.80 -10.33
C ASP A 224 -2.40 -4.27 -9.73
N ALA A 225 -1.26 -4.62 -10.32
CA ALA A 225 0.03 -4.14 -9.85
C ALA A 225 0.17 -2.63 -9.97
N ASP A 226 -0.45 -1.98 -10.95
CA ASP A 226 -0.31 -0.55 -11.14
C ASP A 226 -0.91 0.22 -9.96
N VAL A 227 -2.03 -0.25 -9.38
CA VAL A 227 -2.61 0.34 -8.16
C VAL A 227 -1.70 0.09 -6.94
N ILE A 228 -1.13 -1.11 -6.82
CA ILE A 228 -0.19 -1.44 -5.73
C ILE A 228 1.05 -0.54 -5.80
N LEU A 229 1.58 -0.32 -7.00
CA LEU A 229 2.76 0.51 -7.24
C LEU A 229 2.46 2.00 -7.10
N HIS A 230 1.24 2.44 -7.44
CA HIS A 230 0.78 3.80 -7.20
C HIS A 230 0.87 4.16 -5.72
N GLU A 231 0.32 3.31 -4.86
CA GLU A 231 0.40 3.52 -3.42
C GLU A 231 1.82 3.38 -2.87
N LEU A 232 2.65 2.49 -3.44
CA LEU A 232 4.08 2.44 -3.12
C LEU A 232 4.79 3.75 -3.51
N GLY A 233 4.39 4.37 -4.63
CA GLY A 233 4.90 5.66 -5.10
C GLY A 233 4.74 6.76 -4.05
N HIS A 234 3.57 6.84 -3.41
CA HIS A 234 3.37 7.71 -2.25
C HIS A 234 4.33 7.40 -1.10
N GLY A 235 4.56 6.12 -0.81
CA GLY A 235 5.53 5.68 0.20
C GLY A 235 6.97 6.09 -0.10
N ILE A 236 7.44 5.83 -1.32
CA ILE A 236 8.78 6.23 -1.80
C ILE A 236 8.94 7.73 -1.70
N HIS A 237 7.95 8.47 -2.19
CA HIS A 237 7.97 9.93 -2.18
C HIS A 237 8.07 10.47 -0.75
N TYR A 238 7.29 9.91 0.19
CA TYR A 238 7.36 10.25 1.60
C TYR A 238 8.71 9.96 2.24
N GLN A 239 9.38 8.84 1.91
CA GLN A 239 10.73 8.57 2.42
C GLN A 239 11.76 9.59 1.93
N ILE A 240 11.57 10.16 0.73
CA ILE A 240 12.48 11.17 0.17
C ILE A 240 12.16 12.57 0.72
N VAL A 241 10.88 12.93 0.81
CA VAL A 241 10.42 14.25 1.28
C VAL A 241 9.15 14.09 2.16
N PRO A 242 9.32 13.88 3.48
CA PRO A 242 8.21 13.53 4.39
C PRO A 242 7.10 14.59 4.56
N ASP A 243 7.36 15.85 4.23
CA ASP A 243 6.42 16.97 4.36
C ASP A 243 5.86 17.44 3.01
N TRP A 244 6.06 16.66 1.95
CA TRP A 244 5.69 17.05 0.61
C TRP A 244 4.21 16.82 0.33
N ALA A 245 3.39 17.84 0.60
CA ALA A 245 1.95 17.68 0.41
C ALA A 245 1.18 18.87 -0.17
N TYR A 246 1.76 20.05 -0.41
CA TYR A 246 0.98 21.28 -0.67
C TYR A 246 0.71 21.66 -2.14
N GLY A 247 -0.52 22.04 -2.46
CA GLY A 247 -0.94 22.60 -3.75
C GLY A 247 -0.59 21.71 -4.95
N HIS A 248 0.07 22.28 -5.97
CA HIS A 248 0.50 21.50 -7.16
C HIS A 248 1.39 20.30 -6.83
N THR A 249 1.97 20.26 -5.63
CA THR A 249 2.80 19.14 -5.24
C THR A 249 2.03 17.89 -4.85
N GLY A 250 0.78 18.03 -4.39
CA GLY A 250 -0.11 16.87 -4.25
C GLY A 250 -0.31 16.19 -5.61
N ALA A 251 -0.62 16.98 -6.66
CA ALA A 251 -0.77 16.45 -8.02
C ALA A 251 0.52 15.85 -8.60
N ILE A 252 1.70 16.34 -8.20
CA ILE A 252 2.98 15.71 -8.55
C ILE A 252 3.12 14.37 -7.81
N GLY A 253 2.74 14.30 -6.53
CA GLY A 253 2.72 13.06 -5.77
C GLY A 253 1.82 11.99 -6.41
N GLU A 254 0.61 12.37 -6.83
CA GLU A 254 -0.32 11.50 -7.57
C GLU A 254 0.19 11.07 -8.96
N GLY A 255 1.10 11.84 -9.57
CA GLY A 255 1.72 11.46 -10.85
C GLY A 255 3.03 10.67 -10.70
N VAL A 256 3.58 10.59 -9.48
CA VAL A 256 4.66 9.68 -9.11
C VAL A 256 4.12 8.32 -8.70
N GLY A 257 2.95 8.31 -8.05
CA GLY A 257 2.05 7.15 -8.03
C GLY A 257 1.68 6.74 -9.45
#